data_AF-A0A444R2L7-F1
#
_entry.id   AF-A0A444R2L7-F1
#
_cell.length_a   1.000
_cell.length_b   1.000
_cell.length_c   1.000
_cell.angle_alpha   90.00
_cell.angle_beta   90.00
_cell.angle_gamma   90.00
#
_symmetry.space_group_name_H-M   'P 1'
#
loop_
_entity.id
_entity.type
_entity.pdbx_description
1 polymer ?
#
loop_
_entity_poly.entity_id
_entity_poly.type
_entity_poly.pdbx_seq_one_letter_code
_entity_poly.pdbx_strand_id
1 'polypeptide(L)'
;PEEVVNKYGVPPELIIDFLALMGDSSDNIPGVPGVGEKTAQALLQGLGGLDTLYAEPEKIAGLSFRGAKTMAAKLEQNKEVAYLSYQLATIKTDVELELTCEQLEVQPPAAEELLGLFKKYEFKRWTADVEAGKWLQAKGAKPAARPQETSVADEAPEVTATVISYDNYVTILDEETLKAWIAKLEKAPVFAFDTETDSLDNISANLVGLSFAIEPGVAAYIPVAHDYLDAPDQISRERALELLKPLLEDEKALKVGQNLKYDRGILANYGIELRGIAFDTMLESYILNSVAGRHDMDSLAERWLKHKTITFEEIA
;
A
#
# COMPACT_ATOMS: atom_id res chain seq x y z
N PRO A 1 -20.74 -7.63 29.80
CA PRO A 1 -21.30 -7.13 28.52
C PRO A 1 -21.79 -8.29 27.66
N GLU A 2 -22.82 -8.06 26.86
CA GLU A 2 -23.45 -9.08 26.01
C GLU A 2 -22.48 -9.60 24.93
N GLU A 3 -21.55 -8.76 24.45
CA GLU A 3 -20.58 -9.17 23.43
C GLU A 3 -19.62 -10.26 23.92
N VAL A 4 -19.30 -10.27 25.22
CA VAL A 4 -18.42 -11.30 25.82
C VAL A 4 -19.11 -12.66 25.77
N VAL A 5 -20.40 -12.71 26.12
CA VAL A 5 -21.19 -13.94 26.06
C VAL A 5 -21.32 -14.43 24.62
N ASN A 6 -21.59 -13.51 23.68
CA ASN A 6 -21.72 -13.86 22.26
C ASN A 6 -20.41 -14.40 21.66
N LYS A 7 -19.26 -13.87 22.07
CA LYS A 7 -17.95 -14.28 21.56
C LYS A 7 -17.43 -15.55 22.23
N TYR A 8 -17.53 -15.65 23.55
CA TYR A 8 -16.85 -16.70 24.33
C TYR A 8 -17.80 -17.75 24.91
N GLY A 9 -19.12 -17.55 24.79
CA GLY A 9 -20.13 -18.47 25.32
C GLY A 9 -20.23 -18.48 26.85
N VAL A 10 -19.46 -17.67 27.56
CA VAL A 10 -19.46 -17.57 29.03
C VAL A 10 -19.59 -16.10 29.44
N PRO A 11 -20.19 -15.79 30.61
CA PRO A 11 -20.30 -14.43 31.07
C PRO A 11 -18.94 -13.86 31.52
N PRO A 12 -18.77 -12.53 31.56
CA PRO A 12 -17.49 -11.87 31.90
C PRO A 12 -16.83 -12.36 33.19
N GLU A 13 -17.63 -12.64 34.22
CA GLU A 13 -17.18 -13.12 35.51
C GLU A 13 -16.54 -14.52 35.47
N LEU A 14 -16.72 -15.30 34.40
CA LEU A 14 -16.12 -16.63 34.22
C LEU A 14 -15.00 -16.66 33.18
N ILE A 15 -14.57 -15.50 32.66
CA ILE A 15 -13.51 -15.44 31.65
C ILE A 15 -12.17 -15.93 32.21
N ILE A 16 -11.88 -15.64 33.47
CA ILE A 16 -10.65 -16.11 34.12
C ILE A 16 -10.68 -17.64 34.22
N ASP A 17 -11.80 -18.23 34.64
CA ASP A 17 -11.99 -19.69 34.70
C ASP A 17 -11.88 -20.34 33.31
N PHE A 18 -12.40 -19.67 32.28
CA PHE A 18 -12.34 -20.13 30.91
C PHE A 18 -10.91 -20.20 30.38
N LEU A 19 -10.11 -19.15 30.63
CA LEU A 19 -8.69 -19.12 30.28
C LEU A 19 -7.87 -20.08 31.15
N ALA A 20 -8.22 -20.25 32.43
CA ALA A 20 -7.56 -21.21 33.33
C ALA A 20 -7.70 -22.65 32.83
N LEU A 21 -8.87 -22.99 32.29
CA LEU A 21 -9.17 -24.31 31.76
C LEU A 21 -8.55 -24.55 30.38
N MET A 22 -8.67 -23.59 29.46
CA MET A 22 -8.20 -23.75 28.08
C MET A 22 -6.71 -23.43 27.89
N GLY A 23 -6.18 -22.52 28.69
CA GLY A 23 -4.88 -21.87 28.49
C GLY A 23 -4.96 -20.67 27.53
N ASP A 24 -3.89 -19.89 27.49
CA ASP A 24 -3.69 -18.77 26.56
C ASP A 24 -2.27 -18.85 25.98
N SER A 25 -2.17 -19.08 24.67
CA SER A 25 -0.88 -19.18 23.99
C SER A 25 -0.18 -17.84 23.80
N SER A 26 -0.92 -16.72 23.83
CA SER A 26 -0.36 -15.38 23.65
C SER A 26 0.42 -14.95 24.89
N ASP A 27 -0.13 -15.26 26.07
CA ASP A 27 0.45 -14.96 27.38
C ASP A 27 1.19 -16.15 28.00
N ASN A 28 1.37 -17.23 27.24
CA ASN A 28 2.05 -18.46 27.67
C ASN A 28 1.45 -19.07 28.97
N ILE A 29 0.13 -18.96 29.13
CA ILE A 29 -0.62 -19.54 30.25
C ILE A 29 -0.97 -20.98 29.90
N PRO A 30 -0.55 -21.98 30.71
CA PRO A 30 -0.86 -23.37 30.43
C PRO A 30 -2.36 -23.66 30.62
N GLY A 31 -2.93 -24.54 29.82
CA GLY A 31 -4.31 -25.03 30.01
C GLY A 31 -4.35 -26.42 30.62
N VAL A 32 -5.54 -26.88 30.99
CA VAL A 32 -5.73 -28.28 31.37
C VAL A 32 -5.66 -29.17 30.12
N PRO A 33 -4.78 -30.18 30.07
CA PRO A 33 -4.62 -31.03 28.89
C PRO A 33 -5.93 -31.68 28.42
N GLY A 34 -6.30 -31.41 27.17
CA GLY A 34 -7.51 -31.94 26.54
C GLY A 34 -8.79 -31.17 26.86
N VAL A 35 -8.68 -30.01 27.51
CA VAL A 35 -9.76 -29.03 27.64
C VAL A 35 -9.53 -27.91 26.62
N GLY A 36 -10.30 -27.93 25.54
CA GLY A 36 -10.35 -26.83 24.57
C GLY A 36 -11.58 -25.95 24.79
N GLU A 37 -11.73 -24.92 23.96
CA GLU A 37 -12.81 -23.91 24.01
C GLU A 37 -14.20 -24.50 24.29
N LYS A 38 -14.66 -25.43 23.46
CA LYS A 38 -16.01 -26.02 23.59
C LYS A 38 -16.20 -26.81 24.88
N THR A 39 -15.14 -27.44 25.36
CA THR A 39 -15.16 -28.21 26.61
C THR A 39 -15.20 -27.25 27.80
N ALA A 40 -14.38 -26.19 27.79
CA ALA A 40 -14.39 -25.15 28.81
C ALA A 40 -15.76 -24.44 28.88
N GLN A 41 -16.34 -24.06 27.73
CA GLN A 41 -17.71 -23.53 27.65
C GLN A 41 -18.73 -24.47 28.30
N ALA A 42 -18.74 -25.75 27.92
CA ALA A 42 -19.71 -26.71 28.45
C ALA A 42 -19.56 -26.93 29.97
N LEU A 43 -18.33 -26.92 30.49
CA LEU A 43 -18.05 -27.01 31.92
C LEU A 43 -18.60 -25.79 32.67
N LEU A 44 -18.26 -24.59 32.18
CA LEU A 44 -18.59 -23.33 32.86
C LEU A 44 -20.06 -22.96 32.76
N GLN A 45 -20.70 -23.20 31.61
CA GLN A 45 -22.15 -23.02 31.45
C GLN A 45 -22.95 -24.01 32.32
N GLY A 46 -22.41 -25.21 32.54
CA GLY A 46 -23.11 -26.29 33.25
C GLY A 46 -22.96 -26.23 34.77
N LEU A 47 -21.79 -25.88 35.27
CA LEU A 47 -21.46 -25.95 36.70
C LEU A 47 -20.87 -24.66 37.27
N GLY A 48 -20.62 -23.63 36.46
CA GLY A 48 -20.02 -22.38 36.90
C GLY A 48 -18.49 -22.45 36.98
N GLY A 49 -17.88 -21.62 37.85
CA GLY A 49 -16.44 -21.42 37.91
C GLY A 49 -15.62 -22.61 38.42
N LEU A 50 -14.31 -22.43 38.39
CA LEU A 50 -13.29 -23.42 38.71
C LEU A 50 -13.48 -24.02 40.11
N ASP A 51 -13.78 -23.19 41.10
CA ASP A 51 -14.05 -23.65 42.48
C ASP A 51 -15.24 -24.60 42.55
N THR A 52 -16.29 -24.36 41.76
CA THR A 52 -17.47 -25.23 41.75
C THR A 52 -17.16 -26.55 41.04
N LEU A 53 -16.39 -26.50 39.95
CA LEU A 53 -15.92 -27.69 39.23
C LEU A 53 -15.11 -28.65 40.13
N TYR A 54 -14.27 -28.10 41.01
CA TYR A 54 -13.46 -28.88 41.95
C TYR A 54 -14.19 -29.27 43.24
N ALA A 55 -15.23 -28.52 43.64
CA ALA A 55 -16.06 -28.86 44.80
C ALA A 55 -17.09 -29.96 44.50
N GLU A 56 -17.59 -30.04 43.26
CA GLU A 56 -18.66 -30.97 42.84
C GLU A 56 -18.27 -31.82 41.60
N PRO A 57 -17.12 -32.51 41.61
CA PRO A 57 -16.58 -33.18 40.43
C PRO A 57 -17.49 -34.28 39.86
N GLU A 58 -18.34 -34.91 40.68
CA GLU A 58 -19.31 -35.92 40.26
C GLU A 58 -20.37 -35.39 39.29
N LYS A 59 -20.72 -34.10 39.36
CA LYS A 59 -21.73 -33.50 38.48
C LYS A 59 -21.22 -33.31 37.05
N ILE A 60 -19.89 -33.30 36.85
CA ILE A 60 -19.26 -33.15 35.52
C ILE A 60 -19.68 -34.30 34.59
N ALA A 61 -19.84 -35.51 35.12
CA ALA A 61 -20.26 -36.67 34.34
C ALA A 61 -21.67 -36.54 33.75
N GLY A 62 -22.50 -35.65 34.31
CA GLY A 62 -23.85 -35.34 33.83
C GLY A 62 -23.91 -34.30 32.70
N LEU A 63 -22.79 -33.65 32.37
CA LEU A 63 -22.73 -32.65 31.31
C LEU A 63 -22.67 -33.27 29.91
N SER A 64 -23.26 -32.57 28.94
CA SER A 64 -23.38 -33.04 27.56
C SER A 64 -22.20 -32.62 26.69
N PHE A 65 -21.04 -33.28 26.87
CA PHE A 65 -19.90 -33.14 25.95
C PHE A 65 -19.04 -34.42 25.89
N ARG A 66 -18.23 -34.55 24.83
CA ARG A 66 -17.37 -35.71 24.60
C ARG A 66 -16.31 -35.82 25.70
N GLY A 67 -16.36 -36.90 26.48
CA GLY A 67 -15.38 -37.17 27.54
C GLY A 67 -15.80 -36.72 28.94
N ALA A 68 -17.04 -36.24 29.13
CA ALA A 68 -17.57 -35.80 30.43
C ALA A 68 -17.34 -36.81 31.57
N LYS A 69 -17.58 -38.11 31.32
CA LYS A 69 -17.40 -39.19 32.32
C LYS A 69 -15.97 -39.36 32.84
N THR A 70 -14.96 -38.91 32.09
CA THR A 70 -13.54 -39.02 32.49
C THR A 70 -12.91 -37.67 32.80
N MET A 71 -13.66 -36.57 32.66
CA MET A 71 -13.14 -35.22 32.82
C MET A 71 -12.82 -34.89 34.28
N ALA A 72 -13.63 -35.33 35.23
CA ALA A 72 -13.39 -35.12 36.67
C ALA A 72 -11.99 -35.59 37.11
N ALA A 73 -11.60 -36.81 36.71
CA ALA A 73 -10.28 -37.36 37.02
C ALA A 73 -9.13 -36.56 36.38
N LYS A 74 -9.35 -36.02 35.17
CA LYS A 74 -8.36 -35.18 34.48
C LYS A 74 -8.21 -33.81 35.14
N LEU A 75 -9.32 -33.18 35.51
CA LEU A 75 -9.29 -31.91 36.23
C LEU A 75 -8.54 -32.09 37.55
N GLU A 76 -8.82 -33.16 38.30
CA GLU A 76 -8.15 -33.44 39.57
C GLU A 76 -6.63 -33.62 39.40
N GLN A 77 -6.20 -34.38 38.39
CA GLN A 77 -4.77 -34.56 38.08
C GLN A 77 -4.05 -33.25 37.71
N ASN A 78 -4.78 -32.25 37.21
CA ASN A 78 -4.22 -30.98 36.74
C ASN A 78 -4.72 -29.79 37.57
N LYS A 79 -5.18 -30.04 38.81
CA LYS A 79 -5.76 -29.02 39.68
C LYS A 79 -4.80 -27.87 39.95
N GLU A 80 -3.56 -28.18 40.29
CA GLU A 80 -2.54 -27.17 40.55
C GLU A 80 -2.27 -26.29 39.33
N VAL A 81 -2.23 -26.90 38.13
CA VAL A 81 -2.06 -26.16 36.87
C VAL A 81 -3.26 -25.25 36.62
N ALA A 82 -4.48 -25.74 36.79
CA ALA A 82 -5.68 -24.94 36.56
C ALA A 82 -5.75 -23.72 37.50
N TYR A 83 -5.44 -23.88 38.79
CA TYR A 83 -5.41 -22.77 39.74
C TYR A 83 -4.24 -21.81 39.52
N LEU A 84 -3.08 -22.32 39.11
CA LEU A 84 -1.96 -21.48 38.68
C LEU A 84 -2.36 -20.64 37.47
N SER A 85 -3.00 -21.25 36.47
CA SER A 85 -3.47 -20.55 35.28
C SER A 85 -4.57 -19.55 35.58
N TYR A 86 -5.46 -19.85 36.52
CA TYR A 86 -6.43 -18.89 37.05
C TYR A 86 -5.73 -17.66 37.64
N GLN A 87 -4.71 -17.88 38.48
CA GLN A 87 -3.93 -16.80 39.04
C GLN A 87 -3.20 -15.99 37.96
N LEU A 88 -2.60 -16.64 36.96
CA LEU A 88 -1.90 -15.98 35.85
C LEU A 88 -2.84 -15.17 34.96
N ALA A 89 -4.06 -15.65 34.73
CA ALA A 89 -5.08 -14.96 33.95
C ALA A 89 -5.79 -13.84 34.75
N THR A 90 -5.61 -13.77 36.07
CA THR A 90 -6.24 -12.75 36.92
C THR A 90 -5.46 -11.44 36.84
N ILE A 91 -6.13 -10.39 36.36
CA ILE A 91 -5.56 -9.04 36.38
C ILE A 91 -5.49 -8.55 37.82
N LYS A 92 -4.29 -8.19 38.27
CA LYS A 92 -4.09 -7.53 39.57
C LYS A 92 -4.57 -6.08 39.51
N THR A 93 -5.75 -5.82 40.07
CA THR A 93 -6.42 -4.50 40.01
C THR A 93 -6.16 -3.61 41.23
N ASP A 94 -5.45 -4.12 42.23
CA ASP A 94 -5.10 -3.46 43.48
C ASP A 94 -3.63 -3.00 43.53
N VAL A 95 -3.06 -2.67 42.37
CA VAL A 95 -1.68 -2.17 42.27
C VAL A 95 -1.62 -0.78 42.90
N GLU A 96 -0.68 -0.57 43.82
CA GLU A 96 -0.40 0.75 44.38
C GLU A 96 0.25 1.63 43.30
N LEU A 97 -0.41 2.74 42.97
CA LEU A 97 0.02 3.68 41.94
C LEU A 97 0.19 5.08 42.54
N GLU A 98 1.18 5.82 42.06
CA GLU A 98 1.47 7.19 42.52
C GLU A 98 0.41 8.21 42.04
N LEU A 99 -0.32 7.87 40.97
CA LEU A 99 -1.30 8.73 40.33
C LEU A 99 -2.68 8.07 40.36
N THR A 100 -3.70 8.91 40.54
CA THR A 100 -5.11 8.55 40.43
C THR A 100 -5.60 8.73 38.99
N CYS A 101 -6.72 8.08 38.63
CA CYS A 101 -7.32 8.22 37.30
C CYS A 101 -7.67 9.67 36.96
N GLU A 102 -8.09 10.45 37.96
CA GLU A 102 -8.45 11.85 37.83
C GLU A 102 -7.24 12.75 37.51
N GLN A 103 -6.02 12.30 37.82
CA GLN A 103 -4.79 13.04 37.50
C GLN A 103 -4.24 12.73 36.10
N LEU A 104 -4.74 11.68 35.44
CA LEU A 104 -4.29 11.24 34.11
C LEU A 104 -5.02 12.03 33.00
N GLU A 105 -4.84 13.34 33.00
CA GLU A 105 -5.41 14.22 31.98
C GLU A 105 -4.53 14.33 30.73
N VAL A 106 -5.15 14.32 29.55
CA VAL A 106 -4.45 14.55 28.28
C VAL A 106 -3.98 16.01 28.21
N GLN A 107 -2.67 16.22 28.35
CA GLN A 107 -2.06 17.55 28.28
C GLN A 107 -1.82 17.99 26.83
N PRO A 108 -1.72 19.31 26.57
CA PRO A 108 -1.26 19.82 25.28
C PRO A 108 0.11 19.24 24.88
N PRO A 109 0.33 18.94 23.60
CA PRO A 109 1.61 18.37 23.16
C PRO A 109 2.77 19.35 23.35
N ALA A 110 3.91 18.85 23.83
CA ALA A 110 5.16 19.59 23.91
C ALA A 110 5.77 19.74 22.49
N ALA A 111 5.24 20.70 21.72
CA ALA A 111 5.51 20.83 20.28
C ALA A 111 7.01 20.92 19.94
N GLU A 112 7.78 21.69 20.71
CA GLU A 112 9.22 21.86 20.46
C GLU A 112 10.02 20.56 20.64
N GLU A 113 9.74 19.82 21.71
CA GLU A 113 10.37 18.52 21.97
C GLU A 113 9.99 17.48 20.91
N LEU A 114 8.71 17.45 20.53
CA LEU A 114 8.20 16.58 19.48
C LEU A 114 8.85 16.88 18.12
N LEU A 115 9.00 18.15 17.74
CA LEU A 115 9.69 18.54 16.52
C LEU A 115 11.15 18.08 16.53
N GLY A 116 11.84 18.22 17.67
CA GLY A 116 13.20 17.72 17.82
C GLY A 116 13.30 16.21 17.57
N LEU A 117 12.39 15.44 18.15
CA LEU A 117 12.33 13.99 17.96
C LEU A 117 11.93 13.60 16.54
N PHE A 118 10.92 14.25 15.95
CA PHE A 118 10.45 13.92 14.60
C PHE A 118 11.46 14.29 13.52
N LYS A 119 12.22 15.37 13.71
CA LYS A 119 13.35 15.70 12.84
C LYS A 119 14.46 14.66 13.00
N LYS A 120 14.80 14.27 14.24
CA LYS A 120 15.82 13.25 14.50
C LYS A 120 15.50 11.88 13.90
N TYR A 121 14.24 11.46 13.92
CA TYR A 121 13.78 10.17 13.39
C TYR A 121 13.17 10.25 11.98
N GLU A 122 13.29 11.42 11.33
CA GLU A 122 12.79 11.68 9.97
C GLU A 122 11.30 11.39 9.75
N PHE A 123 10.47 11.62 10.76
CA PHE A 123 9.01 11.51 10.66
C PHE A 123 8.41 12.73 9.97
N LYS A 124 8.77 12.94 8.70
CA LYS A 124 8.46 14.16 7.91
C LYS A 124 6.99 14.57 7.94
N ARG A 125 6.07 13.60 7.84
CA ARG A 125 4.63 13.84 7.94
C ARG A 125 4.24 14.41 9.31
N TRP A 126 4.77 13.84 10.39
CA TRP A 126 4.44 14.27 11.75
C TRP A 126 5.14 15.59 12.10
N THR A 127 6.32 15.84 11.56
CA THR A 127 6.95 17.17 11.59
C THR A 127 6.01 18.21 10.99
N ALA A 128 5.50 17.98 9.77
CA ALA A 128 4.57 18.88 9.11
C ALA A 128 3.25 19.04 9.89
N ASP A 129 2.72 17.96 10.49
CA ASP A 129 1.49 18.01 11.30
C ASP A 129 1.67 18.83 12.58
N VAL A 130 2.83 18.74 13.25
CA VAL A 130 3.15 19.56 14.43
C VAL A 130 3.38 21.02 14.05
N GLU A 131 4.16 21.28 12.99
CA GLU A 131 4.40 22.64 12.47
C GLU A 131 3.10 23.32 12.03
N ALA A 132 2.15 22.55 11.50
CA ALA A 132 0.82 23.04 11.13
C ALA A 132 -0.17 23.16 12.30
N GLY A 133 0.23 22.80 13.53
CA GLY A 133 -0.66 22.81 14.72
C GLY A 133 -1.79 21.78 14.65
N LYS A 134 -1.68 20.77 13.79
CA LYS A 134 -2.69 19.72 13.55
C LYS A 134 -2.41 18.43 14.32
N TRP A 135 -1.23 18.31 14.92
CA TRP A 135 -0.84 17.13 15.68
C TRP A 135 -1.80 16.87 16.85
N LEU A 136 -2.36 15.65 16.89
CA LEU A 136 -3.35 15.19 17.87
C LEU A 136 -4.66 16.01 17.94
N GLN A 137 -4.99 16.82 16.93
CA GLN A 137 -6.35 17.35 16.82
C GLN A 137 -7.33 16.21 16.48
N ALA A 138 -7.98 15.66 17.50
CA ALA A 138 -8.98 14.62 17.36
C ALA A 138 -10.18 15.12 16.52
N LYS A 139 -10.34 14.60 15.30
CA LYS A 139 -11.58 14.76 14.51
C LYS A 139 -12.63 13.75 14.97
N GLY A 140 -13.61 14.21 15.74
CA GLY A 140 -14.93 13.59 15.86
C GLY A 140 -15.84 13.81 14.63
N ALA A 141 -15.29 13.76 13.40
CA ALA A 141 -16.11 13.80 12.18
C ALA A 141 -15.36 13.15 10.99
N LYS A 142 -16.02 12.17 10.35
CA LYS A 142 -15.71 11.62 9.02
C LYS A 142 -16.93 11.87 8.09
N PRO A 143 -16.78 11.86 6.75
CA PRO A 143 -15.67 11.27 6.00
C PRO A 143 -15.01 12.14 4.91
N ALA A 144 -13.83 11.65 4.52
CA ALA A 144 -13.16 11.73 3.21
C ALA A 144 -12.96 13.09 2.52
N ALA A 145 -11.73 13.59 2.58
CA ALA A 145 -11.10 14.28 1.46
C ALA A 145 -9.66 13.76 1.34
N ARG A 146 -9.22 13.52 0.10
CA ARG A 146 -7.90 12.98 -0.29
C ARG A 146 -6.76 13.69 0.45
N PRO A 147 -5.65 13.01 0.79
CA PRO A 147 -4.46 13.71 1.27
C PRO A 147 -3.94 14.60 0.14
N GLN A 148 -3.99 15.92 0.33
CA GLN A 148 -3.09 16.82 -0.37
C GLN A 148 -1.69 16.56 0.21
N GLU A 149 -0.79 16.12 -0.64
CA GLU A 149 0.63 15.96 -0.32
C GLU A 149 1.21 17.35 -0.03
N THR A 150 1.57 17.58 1.24
CA THR A 150 2.47 18.69 1.60
C THR A 150 3.87 18.30 1.19
N SER A 151 4.34 18.90 0.09
CA SER A 151 5.73 18.89 -0.34
C SER A 151 6.60 19.58 0.72
N VAL A 152 7.47 18.82 1.39
CA VAL A 152 8.55 19.40 2.20
C VAL A 152 9.63 19.83 1.21
N ALA A 153 9.77 21.14 1.01
CA ALA A 153 10.82 21.72 0.20
C ALA A 153 12.14 21.61 0.96
N ASP A 154 13.04 20.73 0.51
CA ASP A 154 14.47 20.94 0.74
C ASP A 154 14.89 22.15 -0.10
N GLU A 155 15.52 23.13 0.54
CA GLU A 155 16.21 24.24 -0.13
C GLU A 155 17.39 23.70 -0.96
N ALA A 156 17.08 23.21 -2.14
CA ALA A 156 18.01 23.08 -3.25
C ALA A 156 18.05 24.42 -4.01
N PRO A 157 19.20 24.79 -4.63
CA PRO A 157 19.37 26.09 -5.29
C PRO A 157 18.24 26.36 -6.29
N GLU A 158 17.77 27.62 -6.37
CA GLU A 158 16.73 28.07 -7.28
C GLU A 158 17.10 27.76 -8.74
N VAL A 159 16.66 26.60 -9.24
CA VAL A 159 16.62 26.31 -10.66
C VAL A 159 15.36 26.97 -11.20
N THR A 160 15.53 28.03 -11.99
CA THR A 160 14.44 28.73 -12.68
C THR A 160 13.60 27.74 -13.48
N ALA A 161 12.27 27.91 -13.46
CA ALA A 161 11.36 27.03 -14.20
C ALA A 161 11.75 26.94 -15.67
N THR A 162 11.95 25.71 -16.14
CA THR A 162 12.32 25.47 -17.53
C THR A 162 11.07 25.68 -18.38
N VAL A 163 11.07 26.72 -19.23
CA VAL A 163 10.00 26.91 -20.21
C VAL A 163 10.16 25.84 -21.28
N ILE A 164 9.30 24.83 -21.25
CA ILE A 164 9.24 23.79 -22.28
C ILE A 164 8.36 24.33 -23.41
N SER A 165 8.96 24.62 -24.57
CA SER A 165 8.21 24.98 -25.78
C SER A 165 7.63 23.70 -26.42
N TYR A 166 6.38 23.79 -26.83
CA TYR A 166 5.66 22.75 -27.56
C TYR A 166 5.61 23.02 -29.07
N ASP A 167 6.23 24.12 -29.53
CA ASP A 167 6.07 24.64 -30.89
C ASP A 167 6.62 23.69 -31.96
N ASN A 168 7.55 22.82 -31.58
CA ASN A 168 8.14 21.83 -32.49
C ASN A 168 7.54 20.42 -32.32
N TYR A 169 6.45 20.28 -31.56
CA TYR A 169 5.76 19.00 -31.45
C TYR A 169 4.92 18.78 -32.70
N VAL A 170 5.26 17.74 -33.45
CA VAL A 170 4.59 17.44 -34.72
C VAL A 170 3.69 16.21 -34.61
N THR A 171 2.50 16.31 -35.18
CA THR A 171 1.64 15.13 -35.42
C THR A 171 2.00 14.54 -36.78
N ILE A 172 2.47 13.30 -36.81
CA ILE A 172 2.90 12.61 -38.01
C ILE A 172 1.72 11.82 -38.58
N LEU A 173 1.17 12.30 -39.71
CA LEU A 173 0.01 11.67 -40.37
C LEU A 173 0.36 10.95 -41.68
N ASP A 174 1.62 11.01 -42.11
CA ASP A 174 2.07 10.44 -43.39
C ASP A 174 3.37 9.64 -43.27
N GLU A 175 3.53 8.63 -44.13
CA GLU A 175 4.70 7.74 -44.13
C GLU A 175 6.03 8.44 -44.43
N GLU A 176 6.02 9.52 -45.21
CA GLU A 176 7.24 10.23 -45.59
C GLU A 176 7.86 10.89 -44.35
N THR A 177 7.04 11.61 -43.60
CA THR A 177 7.42 12.23 -42.33
C THR A 177 7.82 11.18 -41.29
N LEU A 178 7.10 10.06 -41.20
CA LEU A 178 7.46 8.96 -40.28
C LEU A 178 8.86 8.40 -40.60
N LYS A 179 9.16 8.11 -41.88
CA LYS A 179 10.47 7.62 -42.30
C LYS A 179 11.58 8.64 -42.04
N ALA A 180 11.31 9.93 -42.24
CA ALA A 180 12.25 10.99 -41.91
C ALA A 180 12.55 11.04 -40.40
N TRP A 181 11.56 10.79 -39.55
CA TRP A 181 11.75 10.69 -38.10
C TRP A 181 12.51 9.43 -37.69
N ILE A 182 12.21 8.27 -38.28
CA ILE A 182 12.98 7.04 -38.04
C ILE A 182 14.46 7.26 -38.36
N ALA A 183 14.80 7.89 -39.49
CA ALA A 183 16.18 8.18 -39.86
C ALA A 183 16.90 9.15 -38.89
N LYS A 184 16.15 10.01 -38.19
CA LYS A 184 16.70 10.86 -37.11
C LYS A 184 16.91 10.04 -35.83
N LEU A 185 15.94 9.21 -35.45
CA LEU A 185 15.99 8.34 -34.28
C LEU A 185 17.16 7.35 -34.34
N GLU A 186 17.41 6.75 -35.50
CA GLU A 186 18.54 5.83 -35.73
C GLU A 186 19.92 6.46 -35.48
N LYS A 187 20.03 7.79 -35.55
CA LYS A 187 21.28 8.53 -35.37
C LYS A 187 21.38 9.21 -34.00
N ALA A 188 20.28 9.26 -33.26
CA ALA A 188 20.24 9.87 -31.94
C ALA A 188 21.05 9.01 -30.96
N PRO A 189 21.84 9.62 -30.04
CA PRO A 189 22.60 8.85 -29.05
C PRO A 189 21.69 8.06 -28.10
N VAL A 190 20.55 8.66 -27.75
CA VAL A 190 19.41 8.10 -27.03
C VAL A 190 18.16 8.83 -27.52
N PHE A 191 16.98 8.24 -27.37
CA PHE A 191 15.71 8.93 -27.62
C PHE A 191 14.64 8.52 -26.60
N ALA A 192 13.73 9.44 -26.29
CA ALA A 192 12.56 9.11 -25.49
C ALA A 192 11.52 8.41 -26.35
N PHE A 193 10.85 7.41 -25.78
CA PHE A 193 9.81 6.60 -26.42
C PHE A 193 8.67 6.34 -25.44
N ASP A 194 7.44 6.40 -25.95
CA ASP A 194 6.22 6.20 -25.16
C ASP A 194 5.05 5.69 -26.02
N THR A 195 4.11 5.00 -25.40
CA THR A 195 2.91 4.44 -26.06
C THR A 195 1.61 4.92 -25.42
N GLU A 196 0.65 5.28 -26.27
CA GLU A 196 -0.70 5.66 -25.86
C GLU A 196 -1.68 4.54 -26.18
N THR A 197 -2.59 4.23 -25.26
CA THR A 197 -3.52 3.10 -25.37
C THR A 197 -4.93 3.46 -24.93
N ASP A 198 -5.88 2.56 -25.19
CA ASP A 198 -7.28 2.69 -24.79
C ASP A 198 -7.57 2.15 -23.37
N SER A 199 -6.59 1.58 -22.68
CA SER A 199 -6.80 0.89 -21.41
C SER A 199 -5.52 0.72 -20.59
N LEU A 200 -5.65 0.77 -19.26
CA LEU A 200 -4.56 0.43 -18.34
C LEU A 200 -4.28 -1.09 -18.27
N ASP A 201 -5.20 -1.94 -18.75
CA ASP A 201 -4.99 -3.39 -18.78
C ASP A 201 -4.07 -3.79 -19.93
N ASN A 202 -2.79 -4.00 -19.62
CA ASN A 202 -1.74 -4.17 -20.61
C ASN A 202 -1.97 -5.31 -21.63
N ILE A 203 -2.66 -6.40 -21.25
CA ILE A 203 -2.90 -7.55 -22.14
C ILE A 203 -4.03 -7.30 -23.14
N SER A 204 -5.08 -6.59 -22.73
CA SER A 204 -6.23 -6.29 -23.61
C SER A 204 -6.20 -4.90 -24.24
N ALA A 205 -5.29 -4.02 -23.79
CA ALA A 205 -5.13 -2.68 -24.31
C ALA A 205 -4.71 -2.68 -25.79
N ASN A 206 -5.35 -1.81 -26.56
CA ASN A 206 -4.99 -1.53 -27.94
C ASN A 206 -4.09 -0.30 -28.00
N LEU A 207 -3.06 -0.39 -28.85
CA LEU A 207 -2.23 0.76 -29.18
C LEU A 207 -3.04 1.77 -29.99
N VAL A 208 -3.06 3.01 -29.52
CA VAL A 208 -3.76 4.18 -30.11
C VAL A 208 -2.77 5.13 -30.79
N GLY A 209 -1.57 5.27 -30.24
CA GLY A 209 -0.50 6.08 -30.82
C GLY A 209 0.85 5.83 -30.17
N LEU A 210 1.91 6.36 -30.77
CA LEU A 210 3.27 6.32 -30.22
C LEU A 210 3.86 7.73 -30.22
N SER A 211 4.70 8.03 -29.24
CA SER A 211 5.43 9.31 -29.21
C SER A 211 6.94 9.10 -29.08
N PHE A 212 7.69 10.07 -29.60
CA PHE A 212 9.15 10.07 -29.58
C PHE A 212 9.68 11.47 -29.30
N ALA A 213 10.82 11.56 -28.60
CA ALA A 213 11.60 12.80 -28.51
C ALA A 213 13.09 12.51 -28.74
N ILE A 214 13.70 13.28 -29.65
CA ILE A 214 15.13 13.13 -30.01
C ILE A 214 16.01 14.16 -29.30
N GLU A 215 15.46 15.31 -28.96
CA GLU A 215 16.12 16.40 -28.24
C GLU A 215 15.08 17.17 -27.39
N PRO A 216 15.50 17.86 -26.31
CA PRO A 216 14.59 18.70 -25.53
C PRO A 216 13.83 19.70 -26.40
N GLY A 217 12.50 19.67 -26.35
CA GLY A 217 11.63 20.52 -27.15
C GLY A 217 11.46 20.07 -28.61
N VAL A 218 11.92 18.88 -29.01
CA VAL A 218 11.72 18.31 -30.35
C VAL A 218 11.15 16.90 -30.22
N ALA A 219 9.81 16.80 -30.32
CA ALA A 219 9.06 15.57 -30.16
C ALA A 219 8.02 15.38 -31.27
N ALA A 220 7.55 14.15 -31.44
CA ALA A 220 6.49 13.82 -32.37
C ALA A 220 5.50 12.83 -31.77
N TYR A 221 4.25 12.94 -32.21
CA TYR A 221 3.19 11.98 -31.93
C TYR A 221 2.71 11.35 -33.24
N ILE A 222 2.54 10.03 -33.23
CA ILE A 222 2.11 9.22 -34.37
C ILE A 222 0.77 8.58 -33.98
N PRO A 223 -0.37 9.22 -34.28
CA PRO A 223 -1.68 8.60 -34.09
C PRO A 223 -1.89 7.48 -35.11
N VAL A 224 -2.41 6.33 -34.66
CA VAL A 224 -2.61 5.16 -35.52
C VAL A 224 -3.98 4.51 -35.40
N ALA A 225 -4.75 4.84 -34.36
CA ALA A 225 -6.07 4.25 -34.13
C ALA A 225 -7.02 5.20 -33.37
N HIS A 226 -6.94 6.52 -33.59
CA HIS A 226 -8.01 7.43 -33.17
C HIS A 226 -9.23 7.23 -34.08
N ASP A 227 -10.39 6.95 -33.51
CA ASP A 227 -11.60 6.54 -34.23
C ASP A 227 -12.86 7.37 -33.88
N TYR A 228 -12.67 8.57 -33.31
CA TYR A 228 -13.75 9.51 -33.09
C TYR A 228 -14.35 10.02 -34.41
N LEU A 229 -15.57 10.59 -34.33
CA LEU A 229 -16.27 11.12 -35.49
C LEU A 229 -15.44 12.22 -36.16
N ASP A 230 -15.20 12.08 -37.47
CA ASP A 230 -14.37 12.96 -38.30
C ASP A 230 -12.87 12.98 -37.92
N ALA A 231 -12.36 11.91 -37.28
CA ALA A 231 -10.92 11.74 -37.08
C ALA A 231 -10.18 11.84 -38.44
N PRO A 232 -9.09 12.64 -38.52
CA PRO A 232 -8.29 12.72 -39.74
C PRO A 232 -7.69 11.37 -40.15
N ASP A 233 -7.30 11.28 -41.42
CA ASP A 233 -6.55 10.14 -41.92
C ASP A 233 -5.23 9.99 -41.14
N GLN A 234 -4.93 8.75 -40.76
CA GLN A 234 -3.78 8.37 -39.96
C GLN A 234 -3.02 7.25 -40.67
N ILE A 235 -1.72 7.12 -40.37
CA ILE A 235 -0.96 5.91 -40.76
C ILE A 235 -1.58 4.74 -40.00
N SER A 236 -1.92 3.64 -40.70
CA SER A 236 -2.49 2.48 -40.01
C SER A 236 -1.50 1.91 -38.99
N ARG A 237 -2.03 1.39 -37.88
CA ARG A 237 -1.23 0.78 -36.81
C ARG A 237 -0.28 -0.28 -37.34
N GLU A 238 -0.75 -1.17 -38.20
CA GLU A 238 0.05 -2.25 -38.78
C GLU A 238 1.22 -1.68 -39.58
N ARG A 239 0.98 -0.61 -40.36
CA ARG A 239 2.00 0.02 -41.19
C ARG A 239 3.03 0.79 -40.37
N ALA A 240 2.58 1.55 -39.36
CA ALA A 240 3.46 2.27 -38.46
C ALA A 240 4.36 1.30 -37.68
N LEU A 241 3.78 0.22 -37.14
CA LEU A 241 4.51 -0.81 -36.40
C LEU A 241 5.49 -1.57 -37.29
N GLU A 242 5.14 -1.89 -38.55
CA GLU A 242 6.07 -2.49 -39.51
C GLU A 242 7.31 -1.62 -39.72
N LEU A 243 7.11 -0.31 -39.92
CA LEU A 243 8.20 0.65 -40.16
C LEU A 243 9.06 0.89 -38.90
N LEU A 244 8.43 0.93 -37.72
CA LEU A 244 9.12 1.17 -36.45
C LEU A 244 9.80 -0.08 -35.86
N LYS A 245 9.33 -1.28 -36.23
CA LYS A 245 9.81 -2.55 -35.66
C LYS A 245 11.33 -2.70 -35.67
N PRO A 246 12.06 -2.43 -36.78
CA PRO A 246 13.52 -2.56 -36.78
C PRO A 246 14.21 -1.68 -35.73
N LEU A 247 13.75 -0.45 -35.55
CA LEU A 247 14.28 0.49 -34.56
C LEU A 247 13.94 0.06 -33.12
N LEU A 248 12.71 -0.40 -32.89
CA LEU A 248 12.24 -0.82 -31.56
C LEU A 248 12.91 -2.12 -31.09
N GLU A 249 13.17 -3.05 -32.01
CA GLU A 249 13.81 -4.33 -31.71
C GLU A 249 15.34 -4.29 -31.69
N ASP A 250 15.96 -3.18 -32.12
CA ASP A 250 17.40 -2.98 -32.08
C ASP A 250 17.87 -2.66 -30.64
N GLU A 251 18.78 -3.49 -30.11
CA GLU A 251 19.39 -3.29 -28.81
C GLU A 251 20.41 -2.12 -28.77
N LYS A 252 20.89 -1.66 -29.93
CA LYS A 252 21.85 -0.55 -30.03
C LYS A 252 21.16 0.81 -30.07
N ALA A 253 19.93 0.86 -30.57
CA ALA A 253 19.06 2.02 -30.43
C ALA A 253 18.59 2.13 -28.97
N LEU A 254 19.16 3.07 -28.21
CA LEU A 254 18.90 3.20 -26.76
C LEU A 254 17.67 4.07 -26.50
N LYS A 255 16.72 3.53 -25.72
CA LYS A 255 15.47 4.18 -25.35
C LYS A 255 15.47 4.68 -23.92
N VAL A 256 14.89 5.86 -23.75
CA VAL A 256 14.50 6.48 -22.48
C VAL A 256 12.97 6.45 -22.39
N GLY A 257 12.41 6.20 -21.23
CA GLY A 257 10.97 6.26 -21.01
C GLY A 257 10.62 6.24 -19.53
N GLN A 258 9.35 6.42 -19.21
CA GLN A 258 8.83 6.36 -17.85
C GLN A 258 8.04 5.06 -17.70
N ASN A 259 8.47 4.14 -16.82
CA ASN A 259 7.81 2.85 -16.63
C ASN A 259 7.72 2.01 -17.93
N LEU A 260 8.88 1.85 -18.61
CA LEU A 260 9.04 1.14 -19.90
C LEU A 260 8.57 -0.32 -19.88
N LYS A 261 8.33 -0.89 -18.69
CA LYS A 261 7.67 -2.18 -18.52
C LYS A 261 6.29 -2.20 -19.20
N TYR A 262 5.53 -1.11 -19.11
CA TYR A 262 4.20 -1.02 -19.72
C TYR A 262 4.31 -1.02 -21.24
N ASP A 263 5.12 -0.12 -21.81
CA ASP A 263 5.32 0.00 -23.26
C ASP A 263 5.84 -1.28 -23.90
N ARG A 264 6.80 -1.95 -23.23
CA ARG A 264 7.31 -3.25 -23.66
C ARG A 264 6.18 -4.27 -23.78
N GLY A 265 5.25 -4.30 -22.82
CA GLY A 265 4.11 -5.21 -22.83
C GLY A 265 3.14 -4.89 -23.97
N ILE A 266 2.83 -3.60 -24.20
CA ILE A 266 1.96 -3.16 -25.30
C ILE A 266 2.52 -3.60 -26.66
N LEU A 267 3.81 -3.39 -26.91
CA LEU A 267 4.45 -3.81 -28.16
C LEU A 267 4.48 -5.34 -28.34
N ALA A 268 4.59 -6.10 -27.24
CA ALA A 268 4.55 -7.56 -27.29
C ALA A 268 3.20 -8.11 -27.79
N ASN A 269 2.08 -7.40 -27.55
CA ASN A 269 0.77 -7.76 -28.11
C ASN A 269 0.76 -7.77 -29.65
N TYR A 270 1.68 -7.05 -30.27
CA TYR A 270 1.85 -6.96 -31.73
C TYR A 270 3.08 -7.74 -32.23
N GLY A 271 3.65 -8.62 -31.41
CA GLY A 271 4.80 -9.45 -31.78
C GLY A 271 6.07 -8.62 -32.03
N ILE A 272 6.25 -7.54 -31.27
CA ILE A 272 7.45 -6.70 -31.28
C ILE A 272 8.15 -6.85 -29.93
N GLU A 273 9.42 -7.25 -29.95
CA GLU A 273 10.25 -7.33 -28.74
C GLU A 273 11.04 -6.03 -28.56
N LEU A 274 10.54 -5.11 -27.73
CA LEU A 274 11.25 -3.88 -27.39
C LEU A 274 12.61 -4.21 -26.74
N ARG A 275 13.70 -3.82 -27.41
CA ARG A 275 15.08 -3.92 -26.91
C ARG A 275 15.70 -2.54 -26.75
N GLY A 276 16.92 -2.48 -26.20
CA GLY A 276 17.60 -1.21 -25.95
C GLY A 276 16.91 -0.38 -24.87
N ILE A 277 16.18 -1.04 -23.95
CA ILE A 277 15.54 -0.44 -22.76
C ILE A 277 16.67 -0.05 -21.81
N ALA A 278 17.22 1.15 -22.01
CA ALA A 278 18.45 1.58 -21.36
C ALA A 278 18.17 2.42 -20.11
N PHE A 279 17.19 3.31 -20.19
CA PHE A 279 16.91 4.28 -19.13
C PHE A 279 15.41 4.34 -18.83
N ASP A 280 15.05 4.10 -17.57
CA ASP A 280 13.68 4.27 -17.07
C ASP A 280 13.68 5.37 -16.01
N THR A 281 13.09 6.52 -16.31
CA THR A 281 13.15 7.72 -15.45
C THR A 281 12.50 7.50 -14.08
N MET A 282 11.54 6.58 -13.98
CA MET A 282 10.95 6.16 -12.71
C MET A 282 12.01 5.49 -11.84
N LEU A 283 12.81 4.60 -12.43
CA LEU A 283 13.86 3.85 -11.74
C LEU A 283 15.07 4.71 -11.45
N GLU A 284 15.46 5.61 -12.35
CA GLU A 284 16.51 6.60 -12.11
C GLU A 284 16.18 7.44 -10.87
N SER A 285 14.96 7.97 -10.79
CA SER A 285 14.54 8.73 -9.62
C SER A 285 14.48 7.87 -8.35
N TYR A 286 14.01 6.63 -8.46
CA TYR A 286 13.90 5.72 -7.31
C TYR A 286 15.26 5.36 -6.73
N ILE A 287 16.23 5.05 -7.59
CA ILE A 287 17.60 4.71 -7.16
C ILE A 287 18.30 5.94 -6.59
N LEU A 288 18.05 7.12 -7.14
CA LEU A 288 18.65 8.35 -6.64
C LEU A 288 18.18 8.69 -5.21
N ASN A 289 16.88 8.55 -4.93
CA ASN A 289 16.31 8.67 -3.58
C ASN A 289 14.90 8.08 -3.53
N SER A 290 14.78 6.86 -2.99
CA SER A 290 13.51 6.11 -2.92
C SER A 290 12.45 6.72 -1.99
N VAL A 291 12.84 7.67 -1.13
CA VAL A 291 11.94 8.34 -0.17
C VAL A 291 11.78 9.84 -0.45
N ALA A 292 12.19 10.30 -1.64
CA ALA A 292 12.03 11.69 -2.06
C ALA A 292 10.56 12.10 -2.30
N GLY A 293 9.67 11.13 -2.44
CA GLY A 293 8.26 11.32 -2.76
C GLY A 293 7.81 10.33 -3.82
N ARG A 294 6.75 10.68 -4.56
CA ARG A 294 6.29 9.85 -5.68
C ARG A 294 7.25 9.93 -6.87
N HIS A 295 7.26 8.86 -7.68
CA HIS A 295 8.14 8.68 -8.84
C HIS A 295 7.36 8.64 -10.18
N ASP A 296 6.10 9.08 -10.20
CA ASP A 296 5.37 9.34 -11.46
C ASP A 296 5.87 10.60 -12.17
N MET A 297 5.65 10.67 -13.48
CA MET A 297 6.20 11.73 -14.33
C MET A 297 5.76 13.13 -13.90
N ASP A 298 4.50 13.31 -13.47
CA ASP A 298 3.99 14.59 -13.01
C ASP A 298 4.77 15.11 -11.79
N SER A 299 4.95 14.23 -10.80
CA SER A 299 5.74 14.54 -9.60
C SER A 299 7.21 14.79 -9.94
N LEU A 300 7.77 14.06 -10.90
CA LEU A 300 9.15 14.23 -11.35
C LEU A 300 9.34 15.55 -12.11
N ALA A 301 8.46 15.88 -13.05
CA ALA A 301 8.52 17.11 -13.82
C ALA A 301 8.41 18.34 -12.90
N GLU A 302 7.51 18.32 -11.93
CA GLU A 302 7.38 19.41 -10.97
C GLU A 302 8.62 19.51 -10.07
N ARG A 303 9.17 18.39 -9.60
CA ARG A 303 10.33 18.38 -8.71
C ARG A 303 11.60 18.86 -9.41
N TRP A 304 11.91 18.26 -10.56
CA TRP A 304 13.20 18.39 -11.27
C TRP A 304 13.22 19.49 -12.33
N LEU A 305 12.09 19.75 -13.00
CA LEU A 305 12.00 20.73 -14.08
C LEU A 305 11.20 21.99 -13.71
N LYS A 306 10.53 21.95 -12.54
CA LYS A 306 9.56 22.97 -12.10
C LYS A 306 8.46 23.20 -13.15
N HIS A 307 8.09 22.12 -13.84
CA HIS A 307 7.11 22.11 -14.92
C HIS A 307 5.92 21.23 -14.52
N LYS A 308 4.70 21.73 -14.76
CA LYS A 308 3.49 20.92 -14.59
C LYS A 308 3.11 20.32 -15.93
N THR A 309 3.13 18.99 -15.99
CA THR A 309 2.68 18.20 -17.13
C THR A 309 1.18 18.40 -17.36
N ILE A 310 0.75 18.16 -18.60
CA ILE A 310 -0.67 18.06 -18.92
C ILE A 310 -1.15 16.73 -18.34
N THR A 311 -2.20 16.77 -17.52
CA THR A 311 -2.74 15.56 -16.88
C THR A 311 -3.64 14.79 -17.83
N PHE A 312 -3.78 13.48 -17.61
CA PHE A 312 -4.73 12.66 -18.38
C PHE A 312 -6.18 13.20 -18.30
N GLU A 313 -6.60 13.70 -17.13
CA GLU A 313 -7.94 14.29 -16.91
C GLU A 313 -8.16 15.60 -17.69
N GLU A 314 -7.10 16.31 -18.10
CA GLU A 314 -7.21 17.51 -18.93
C GLU A 314 -7.37 17.19 -20.42
N ILE A 315 -7.05 15.96 -20.83
CA ILE A 315 -7.11 15.48 -22.22
C ILE A 315 -8.38 14.62 -22.47
N ALA A 316 -8.78 13.80 -21.49
CA ALA A 316 -9.91 12.87 -21.56
C ALA A 316 -11.28 13.54 -21.38
#